data_AF-A0A143QLM8-F1
#
_entry.id   AF-A0A143QLM8-F1
#
_cell.length_a   1.000
_cell.length_b   1.000
_cell.length_c   1.000
_cell.angle_alpha   90.00
_cell.angle_beta   90.00
_cell.angle_gamma   90.00
#
_symmetry.space_group_name_H-M   'P 1'
#
loop_
_entity.id
_entity.type
_entity.pdbx_description
1 polymer ?
#
loop_
_entity_poly.entity_id
_entity_poly.type
_entity_poly.pdbx_seq_one_letter_code
_entity_poly.pdbx_strand_id
1 'polypeptide(L)' 'MTTTDERNIKAPRPTVAAAAARAYITMAERDHQPVPDWIRDAAAGRPTIPPPE' A
#
# COMPACT_ATOMS: atom_id res chain seq x y z
N MET A 1 37.53 -4.87 18.81
CA MET A 1 36.63 -4.12 17.93
C MET A 1 35.33 -4.88 17.83
N THR A 2 34.28 -4.41 18.47
CA THR A 2 32.92 -4.96 18.33
C THR A 2 32.19 -4.16 17.27
N THR A 3 32.05 -4.72 16.08
CA THR A 3 31.24 -4.14 15.00
C THR A 3 29.78 -4.22 15.41
N THR A 4 29.19 -3.07 15.70
CA THR A 4 27.74 -2.93 15.89
C THR A 4 27.07 -3.20 14.55
N ASP A 5 26.36 -4.32 14.45
CA ASP A 5 25.45 -4.61 13.34
C ASP A 5 24.30 -3.59 13.40
N GLU A 6 24.36 -2.59 12.52
CA GLU A 6 23.24 -1.69 12.27
C GLU A 6 22.10 -2.54 11.68
N ARG A 7 21.23 -3.04 12.56
CA ARG A 7 19.96 -3.66 12.19
C ARG A 7 19.13 -2.61 11.44
N ASN A 8 19.34 -2.54 10.14
CA ASN A 8 18.57 -1.75 9.19
C ASN A 8 17.18 -2.38 9.06
N ILE A 9 16.37 -2.25 10.12
CA ILE A 9 14.95 -2.57 10.10
C ILE A 9 14.26 -1.41 9.40
N LYS A 10 14.62 -1.18 8.13
CA LYS A 10 13.83 -0.36 7.22
C LYS A 10 12.57 -1.17 6.96
N ALA A 11 11.53 -0.95 7.76
CA ALA A 11 10.19 -1.37 7.36
C ALA A 11 10.03 -0.93 5.88
N PRO A 12 9.68 -1.83 4.95
CA PRO A 12 9.59 -1.48 3.54
C PRO A 12 8.62 -0.29 3.47
N ARG A 13 9.12 0.86 3.00
CA ARG A 13 8.28 2.04 2.84
C ARG A 13 7.11 1.58 1.96
N PRO A 14 5.85 1.67 2.43
CA PRO A 14 4.73 1.30 1.58
C PRO A 14 4.89 2.08 0.27
N THR A 15 4.78 1.39 -0.85
CA THR A 15 4.84 2.05 -2.16
C THR A 15 3.79 3.14 -2.17
N VAL A 16 4.07 4.26 -2.82
CA VAL A 16 3.14 5.40 -2.89
C VAL A 16 1.75 4.93 -3.36
N ALA A 17 1.71 3.95 -4.26
CA ALA A 17 0.48 3.27 -4.70
C ALA A 17 -0.29 2.61 -3.54
N ALA A 18 0.37 1.84 -2.67
CA ALA A 18 -0.29 1.20 -1.53
C ALA A 18 -0.80 2.23 -0.50
N ALA A 19 -0.05 3.31 -0.27
CA ALA A 19 -0.50 4.39 0.61
C ALA A 19 -1.72 5.13 0.03
N ALA A 20 -1.70 5.45 -1.26
CA ALA A 20 -2.81 6.09 -1.95
C ALA A 20 -4.07 5.20 -1.97
N ALA A 21 -3.91 3.90 -2.21
CA ALA A 21 -5.02 2.95 -2.19
C ALA A 21 -5.67 2.84 -0.80
N ARG A 22 -4.88 2.84 0.28
CA ARG A 22 -5.42 2.88 1.65
C ARG A 22 -6.19 4.16 1.93
N ALA A 23 -5.66 5.31 1.50
CA ALA A 23 -6.36 6.59 1.64
C ALA A 23 -7.69 6.61 0.87
N TYR A 24 -7.71 6.06 -0.35
CA TYR A 24 -8.93 5.93 -1.14
C TYR A 24 -9.98 5.06 -0.44
N ILE A 25 -9.59 3.91 0.13
CA ILE A 25 -10.50 3.04 0.88
C ILE A 25 -11.17 3.81 2.01
N THR A 26 -10.41 4.57 2.80
CA THR A 26 -10.96 5.37 3.90
C THR A 26 -11.94 6.44 3.41
N MET A 27 -11.67 7.08 2.27
CA MET A 27 -12.61 8.04 1.67
C MET A 27 -13.87 7.34 1.15
N ALA A 28 -13.71 6.22 0.46
CA ALA A 28 -14.83 5.44 -0.07
C ALA A 28 -15.74 4.87 1.03
N GLU A 29 -15.17 4.42 2.15
CA GLU A 29 -15.93 3.99 3.33
C GLU A 29 -16.77 5.13 3.92
N ARG A 30 -16.20 6.34 4.00
CA ARG A 30 -16.92 7.54 4.46
C ARG A 30 -18.08 7.88 3.52
N ASP A 31 -17.84 7.78 2.22
CA ASP A 31 -18.81 8.14 1.18
C ASP A 31 -19.76 6.97 0.82
N HIS A 32 -19.66 5.84 1.52
CA HIS A 32 -20.40 4.60 1.25
C HIS A 32 -20.29 4.14 -0.22
N GLN A 33 -19.14 4.42 -0.83
CA GLN A 33 -18.83 4.03 -2.20
C GLN A 33 -18.21 2.64 -2.25
N PRO A 34 -18.57 1.83 -3.26
CA PRO A 34 -17.94 0.52 -3.44
C PRO A 34 -16.47 0.70 -3.82
N VAL A 35 -15.57 0.06 -3.05
CA VAL A 35 -14.14 0.01 -3.36
C VAL A 35 -13.87 -1.09 -4.40
N PRO A 36 -13.24 -0.78 -5.55
CA PRO A 36 -12.82 -1.78 -6.52
C PRO A 36 -11.79 -2.77 -5.97
N ASP A 37 -11.86 -4.04 -6.38
CA ASP A 37 -10.96 -5.09 -5.87
C ASP A 37 -9.48 -4.84 -6.17
N TRP A 38 -9.18 -4.26 -7.34
CA TRP A 38 -7.79 -3.87 -7.66
C TRP A 38 -7.24 -2.80 -6.70
N ILE A 39 -8.07 -1.90 -6.15
CA ILE A 39 -7.63 -0.94 -5.12
C ILE A 39 -7.29 -1.68 -3.82
N ARG A 40 -8.09 -2.69 -3.44
CA ARG A 40 -7.81 -3.51 -2.24
C ARG A 40 -6.49 -4.25 -2.38
N ASP A 41 -6.20 -4.78 -3.57
CA ASP A 41 -4.92 -5.41 -3.86
C ASP A 41 -3.75 -4.44 -3.82
N ALA A 42 -3.92 -3.21 -4.34
CA ALA A 42 -2.90 -2.16 -4.24
C ALA A 42 -2.66 -1.77 -2.78
N ALA A 43 -3.71 -1.65 -1.96
CA ALA A 43 -3.61 -1.34 -0.53
C ALA A 43 -2.89 -2.44 0.27
N ALA A 44 -3.05 -3.69 -0.16
CA ALA A 44 -2.33 -4.86 0.35
C ALA A 44 -0.86 -4.89 -0.13
N GLY A 45 -0.46 -4.00 -1.04
CA GLY A 45 0.88 -3.96 -1.62
C GLY A 45 1.13 -5.10 -2.60
N ARG A 46 0.08 -5.77 -3.10
CA ARG A 46 0.21 -6.72 -4.19
C ARG A 46 0.52 -5.95 -5.48
N PRO A 47 1.32 -6.51 -6.41
CA PRO A 47 1.49 -5.94 -7.73
C PRO A 47 0.14 -5.99 -8.46
N THR A 48 -0.59 -4.89 -8.37
CA THR A 48 -1.79 -4.67 -9.16
C THR A 48 -1.35 -4.35 -10.57
N ILE A 49 -1.64 -5.25 -11.50
CA ILE A 49 -1.68 -4.91 -12.91
C ILE A 49 -2.90 -4.00 -13.05
N PRO A 50 -2.74 -2.68 -13.31
CA PRO A 50 -3.90 -1.87 -13.63
C PRO A 50 -4.58 -2.48 -14.86
N PRO A 51 -5.93 -2.52 -14.94
CA PRO A 51 -6.59 -3.00 -16.15
C PRO A 51 -6.04 -2.21 -17.34
N PRO A 52 -5.71 -2.86 -18.47
CA PRO A 52 -5.35 -2.14 -19.68
C PRO A 52 -6.51 -1.22 -20.06
N GLU A 53 -6.18 0.03 -20.40
CA GLU A 53 -7.13 1.01 -20.97
C GLU A 53 -7.80 0.49 -22.24
#